data_AF-A0A6L8U436-F1
#
_entry.id   AF-A0A6L8U436-F1
#
_cell.length_a   1.000
_cell.length_b   1.000
_cell.length_c   1.000
_cell.angle_alpha   90.00
_cell.angle_beta   90.00
_cell.angle_gamma   90.00
#
_symmetry.space_group_name_H-M   'P 1'
#
loop_
_entity.id
_entity.type
_entity.pdbx_description
1 polymer ?
#
loop_
_entity_poly.entity_id
_entity_poly.type
_entity_poly.pdbx_seq_one_letter_code
_entity_poly.pdbx_strand_id
1 'polypeptide(L)'
;MSSMKMNIKEIGKRITGISVPFFGVSWNPPESERKVAKRIMSFLEDRRVLYSPYDMEMPMHCVNSIIEIRRYLTDEIGSLESGSELETNLRALRAACRKFLDKTQDNKHEMRYLRPPFNNISSWIFISGLGELRGVFGIHIAKIAVSYGLEIEQELASIIPIVDEE
;
A
#
# COMPACT_ATOMS: atom_id res chain seq x y z
N MET A 1 -24.85 6.08 -9.40
CA MET A 1 -23.60 5.31 -9.29
C MET A 1 -22.87 5.77 -8.04
N SER A 2 -22.40 4.86 -7.18
CA SER A 2 -21.36 5.24 -6.22
C SER A 2 -20.17 5.81 -6.98
N SER A 3 -19.52 6.83 -6.43
CA SER A 3 -18.24 7.31 -6.95
C SER A 3 -17.25 6.14 -7.00
N MET A 4 -16.57 5.94 -8.12
CA MET A 4 -15.50 4.92 -8.25
C MET A 4 -14.23 5.32 -7.50
N LYS A 5 -14.13 6.58 -7.06
CA LYS A 5 -13.00 7.11 -6.29
C LYS A 5 -13.45 7.73 -4.97
N MET A 6 -12.64 7.54 -3.93
CA MET A 6 -12.72 8.21 -2.64
C MET A 6 -12.06 9.59 -2.72
N ASN A 7 -12.73 10.60 -2.20
CA ASN A 7 -12.16 11.95 -2.20
C ASN A 7 -11.21 12.17 -1.01
N ILE A 8 -10.35 13.18 -1.12
CA ILE A 8 -9.35 13.50 -0.09
C ILE A 8 -9.94 13.81 1.30
N LYS A 9 -11.14 14.40 1.36
CA LYS A 9 -11.78 14.72 2.66
C LYS A 9 -12.23 13.44 3.36
N GLU A 10 -12.73 12.46 2.61
CA GLU A 10 -13.10 11.15 3.13
C GLU A 10 -11.87 10.38 3.61
N ILE A 11 -10.78 10.40 2.83
CA ILE A 11 -9.50 9.78 3.24
C ILE A 11 -8.98 10.43 4.51
N GLY A 12 -8.98 11.76 4.58
CA GLY A 12 -8.54 12.51 5.76
C GLY A 12 -9.34 12.17 7.01
N LYS A 13 -10.67 11.99 6.89
CA LYS A 13 -11.53 11.56 8.01
C LYS A 13 -11.18 10.18 8.55
N ARG A 14 -10.73 9.26 7.70
CA ARG A 14 -10.36 7.90 8.12
C ARG A 14 -9.07 7.84 8.94
N ILE A 15 -8.24 8.88 8.89
CA ILE A 15 -6.89 8.86 9.48
C ILE A 15 -6.68 9.96 10.52
N THR A 16 -7.75 10.54 11.07
CA THR A 16 -7.72 11.68 12.01
C THR A 16 -6.91 11.43 13.29
N GLY A 17 -6.74 10.18 13.72
CA GLY A 17 -5.86 9.80 14.85
C GLY A 17 -4.48 9.27 14.47
N ILE A 18 -4.16 9.15 13.17
CA ILE A 18 -2.80 8.89 12.71
C ILE A 18 -2.09 10.23 12.63
N SER A 19 -0.84 10.32 13.12
CA SER A 19 0.02 11.47 12.84
C SER A 19 0.37 11.47 11.34
N VAL A 20 -0.58 11.96 10.57
CA VAL A 20 -0.40 12.54 9.25
C VAL A 20 0.09 13.96 9.50
N PRO A 21 1.18 14.39 8.86
CA PRO A 21 1.38 15.82 8.70
C PRO A 21 0.17 16.34 7.92
N PHE A 22 -0.84 16.84 8.64
CA PHE A 22 -1.85 17.70 8.04
C PHE A 22 -1.13 18.97 7.68
N PHE A 23 -0.57 18.92 6.48
CA PHE A 23 -0.09 20.07 5.77
C PHE A 23 -1.21 21.11 5.78
N GLY A 24 -0.95 22.22 6.48
CA GLY A 24 -1.92 23.29 6.64
C GLY A 24 -2.39 23.83 5.29
N VAL A 25 -3.35 24.74 5.32
CA VAL A 25 -3.96 25.38 4.13
C VAL A 25 -2.92 25.98 3.15
N SER A 26 -1.68 26.19 3.58
CA SER A 26 -0.56 26.75 2.80
C SER A 26 0.37 25.74 2.12
N TRP A 27 0.18 24.43 2.28
CA TRP A 27 1.06 23.46 1.64
C TRP A 27 0.80 23.32 0.15
N ASN A 28 1.88 23.41 -0.62
CA ASN A 28 1.86 23.24 -2.05
C ASN A 28 3.05 22.33 -2.43
N PRO A 29 2.84 21.01 -2.57
CA PRO A 29 3.93 20.07 -2.84
C PRO A 29 4.55 20.35 -4.21
N PRO A 30 5.85 20.06 -4.40
CA PRO A 30 6.50 20.22 -5.70
C PRO A 30 5.76 19.46 -6.80
N GLU A 31 5.55 20.09 -7.96
CA GLU A 31 4.86 19.45 -9.10
C GLU A 31 5.59 18.19 -9.60
N SER A 32 6.91 18.11 -9.44
CA SER A 32 7.71 16.91 -9.70
C SER A 32 7.28 15.73 -8.82
N GLU A 33 7.19 15.94 -7.51
CA GLU A 33 6.74 14.93 -6.55
C GLU A 33 5.27 14.58 -6.74
N ARG A 34 4.41 15.57 -7.00
CA ARG A 34 2.99 15.33 -7.28
C ARG A 34 2.80 14.41 -8.49
N LYS A 35 3.62 14.56 -9.53
CA LYS A 35 3.61 13.66 -10.69
C LYS A 35 4.07 12.24 -10.32
N VAL A 36 5.08 12.10 -9.46
CA VAL A 36 5.52 10.78 -8.96
C VAL A 36 4.41 10.13 -8.13
N ALA A 37 3.83 10.85 -7.17
CA ALA A 37 2.76 10.37 -6.32
C ALA A 37 1.55 9.89 -7.15
N LYS A 38 1.15 10.63 -8.19
CA LYS A 38 0.08 10.22 -9.12
C LYS A 38 0.41 8.91 -9.84
N ARG A 39 1.61 8.77 -10.42
CA ARG A 39 2.01 7.53 -11.11
C ARG A 39 2.04 6.33 -10.17
N ILE A 40 2.48 6.53 -8.93
CA ILE A 40 2.50 5.46 -7.93
C ILE A 40 1.10 5.05 -7.57
N MET A 41 0.20 6.01 -7.31
CA MET A 41 -1.18 5.69 -6.97
C MET A 41 -1.85 4.90 -8.10
N SER A 42 -1.74 5.37 -9.35
CA SER A 42 -2.30 4.65 -10.51
C SER A 42 -1.71 3.25 -10.70
N PHE A 43 -0.43 3.06 -10.42
CA PHE A 43 0.17 1.73 -10.46
C PHE A 43 -0.38 0.81 -9.36
N LEU A 44 -0.58 1.33 -8.14
CA LEU A 44 -1.10 0.55 -7.01
C LEU A 44 -2.60 0.27 -7.13
N GLU A 45 -3.37 1.13 -7.79
CA GLU A 45 -4.80 0.93 -8.07
C GLU A 45 -5.02 -0.39 -8.86
N ASP A 46 -4.10 -0.73 -9.77
CA ASP A 46 -4.12 -1.98 -10.55
C ASP A 46 -3.47 -3.19 -9.81
N ARG A 47 -3.08 -3.05 -8.53
CA ARG A 47 -2.43 -4.12 -7.76
C ARG A 47 -3.39 -4.79 -6.79
N ARG A 48 -4.21 -5.70 -7.35
CA ARG A 48 -5.19 -6.54 -6.64
C ARG A 48 -4.68 -7.24 -5.37
N VAL A 49 -3.38 -7.56 -5.28
CA VAL A 49 -2.74 -8.12 -4.07
C VAL A 49 -2.95 -7.25 -2.83
N LEU A 50 -3.21 -5.95 -3.01
CA LEU A 50 -3.43 -5.02 -1.92
C LEU A 50 -4.84 -5.15 -1.34
N TYR A 51 -5.87 -5.41 -2.15
CA TYR A 51 -7.27 -5.31 -1.70
C TYR A 51 -8.14 -6.54 -1.97
N SER A 52 -7.64 -7.56 -2.67
CA SER A 52 -8.45 -8.75 -2.97
C SER A 52 -8.71 -9.60 -1.72
N PRO A 53 -9.93 -10.17 -1.58
CA PRO A 53 -10.24 -11.19 -0.60
C PRO A 53 -9.26 -12.37 -0.61
N TYR A 54 -8.90 -12.88 0.57
CA TYR A 54 -7.87 -13.91 0.73
C TYR A 54 -8.20 -15.21 -0.01
N ASP A 55 -9.47 -15.59 -0.11
CA ASP A 55 -9.94 -16.79 -0.81
C ASP A 55 -9.74 -16.73 -2.33
N MET A 56 -9.53 -15.54 -2.90
CA MET A 56 -9.16 -15.33 -4.30
C MET A 56 -7.64 -15.22 -4.52
N GLU A 57 -6.84 -15.25 -3.45
CA GLU A 57 -5.38 -15.07 -3.54
C GLU A 57 -4.67 -16.40 -3.85
N MET A 58 -3.77 -16.35 -4.82
CA MET A 58 -2.82 -17.43 -5.08
C MET A 58 -1.43 -16.99 -4.61
N PRO A 59 -0.83 -17.63 -3.58
CA PRO A 59 0.36 -17.10 -2.91
C PRO A 59 1.53 -16.72 -3.84
N MET A 60 1.82 -17.52 -4.86
CA MET A 60 2.89 -17.21 -5.81
C MET A 60 2.58 -15.98 -6.68
N HIS A 61 1.30 -15.72 -7.03
CA HIS A 61 0.91 -14.51 -7.74
C HIS A 61 1.04 -13.28 -6.84
N CYS A 62 0.70 -13.40 -5.56
CA CYS A 62 0.88 -12.33 -4.58
C CYS A 62 2.38 -12.00 -4.42
N VAL A 63 3.23 -13.02 -4.26
CA VAL A 63 4.69 -12.86 -4.18
C VAL A 63 5.23 -12.14 -5.42
N ASN A 64 4.84 -12.56 -6.63
CA ASN A 64 5.25 -11.90 -7.86
C ASN A 64 4.80 -10.44 -7.92
N SER A 65 3.53 -10.18 -7.60
CA SER A 65 2.99 -8.81 -7.56
C SER A 65 3.73 -7.92 -6.56
N ILE A 66 4.14 -8.45 -5.40
CA ILE A 66 4.88 -7.70 -4.38
C ILE A 66 6.33 -7.45 -4.81
N ILE A 67 6.95 -8.38 -5.55
CA ILE A 67 8.26 -8.17 -6.17
C ILE A 67 8.19 -7.02 -7.19
N GLU A 68 7.15 -6.99 -8.03
CA GLU A 68 6.94 -5.90 -8.99
C GLU A 68 6.76 -4.56 -8.30
N ILE A 69 5.90 -4.49 -7.27
CA ILE A 69 5.70 -3.28 -6.47
C ILE A 69 7.04 -2.82 -5.88
N ARG A 70 7.82 -3.73 -5.29
CA ARG A 70 9.12 -3.39 -4.69
C ARG A 70 10.12 -2.82 -5.70
N ARG A 71 10.15 -3.36 -6.92
CA ARG A 71 11.00 -2.88 -8.01
C ARG A 71 10.56 -1.48 -8.45
N TYR A 72 9.27 -1.32 -8.76
CA TYR A 72 8.72 -0.04 -9.17
C TYR A 72 8.94 1.06 -8.13
N LEU A 73 8.70 0.78 -6.84
CA LEU A 73 9.01 1.71 -5.75
C LEU A 73 10.50 2.06 -5.69
N THR A 74 11.40 1.12 -6.00
CA THR A 74 12.85 1.37 -6.00
C THR A 74 13.24 2.34 -7.10
N ASP A 75 12.67 2.17 -8.29
CA ASP A 75 12.94 3.04 -9.43
C ASP A 75 12.42 4.46 -9.17
N GLU A 76 11.20 4.57 -8.64
CA GLU A 76 10.57 5.85 -8.29
C GLU A 76 11.33 6.60 -7.20
N ILE A 77 11.79 5.90 -6.14
CA ILE A 77 12.64 6.49 -5.09
C ILE A 77 13.93 7.08 -5.68
N GLY A 78 14.52 6.43 -6.69
CA GLY A 78 15.74 6.91 -7.34
C GLY A 78 15.56 8.22 -8.12
N SER A 79 14.32 8.61 -8.41
CA SER A 79 13.98 9.84 -9.14
C SER A 79 13.65 11.03 -8.24
N LEU A 80 13.55 10.84 -6.92
CA LEU A 80 13.13 11.85 -5.97
C LEU A 80 14.30 12.63 -5.38
N GLU A 81 14.03 13.86 -4.95
CA GLU A 81 14.94 14.62 -4.11
C GLU A 81 15.10 13.94 -2.75
N SER A 82 16.34 13.92 -2.25
CA SER A 82 16.68 13.26 -1.01
C SER A 82 16.06 13.98 0.18
N GLY A 83 15.44 13.21 1.07
CA GLY A 83 14.80 13.72 2.29
C GLY A 83 13.36 14.19 2.09
N SER A 84 12.78 14.05 0.90
CA SER A 84 11.37 14.36 0.68
C SER A 84 10.45 13.43 1.48
N GLU A 85 9.27 13.94 1.82
CA GLU A 85 8.29 13.13 2.54
C GLU A 85 7.75 11.98 1.67
N LEU A 86 7.58 12.21 0.36
CA LEU A 86 7.26 11.14 -0.58
C LEU A 86 8.30 10.04 -0.54
N GLU A 87 9.59 10.38 -0.62
CA GLU A 87 10.68 9.40 -0.53
C GLU A 87 10.57 8.58 0.76
N THR A 88 10.31 9.24 1.88
CA THR A 88 10.13 8.58 3.19
C THR A 88 8.98 7.57 3.17
N ASN A 89 7.81 7.98 2.65
CA ASN A 89 6.65 7.10 2.53
C ASN A 89 6.93 5.92 1.58
N LEU A 90 7.57 6.15 0.43
CA LEU A 90 7.91 5.09 -0.53
C LEU A 90 8.94 4.10 0.04
N ARG A 91 9.91 4.59 0.82
CA ARG A 91 10.88 3.72 1.51
C ARG A 91 10.21 2.81 2.53
N ALA A 92 9.19 3.29 3.22
CA ALA A 92 8.40 2.48 4.15
C ALA A 92 7.58 1.40 3.41
N LEU A 93 6.90 1.75 2.32
CA LEU A 93 6.21 0.79 1.45
C LEU A 93 7.18 -0.29 0.93
N ARG A 94 8.36 0.11 0.45
CA ARG A 94 9.41 -0.81 -0.01
C ARG A 94 9.93 -1.71 1.11
N ALA A 95 10.05 -1.19 2.33
CA ALA A 95 10.44 -1.97 3.50
C ALA A 95 9.39 -3.02 3.88
N ALA A 96 8.10 -2.67 3.82
CA ALA A 96 7.01 -3.63 4.03
C ALA A 96 7.03 -4.76 2.99
N CYS A 97 7.31 -4.43 1.71
CA CYS A 97 7.49 -5.45 0.67
C CYS A 97 8.64 -6.42 1.01
N ARG A 98 9.80 -5.89 1.45
CA ARG A 98 10.93 -6.75 1.87
C ARG A 98 10.55 -7.66 3.03
N LYS A 99 9.94 -7.10 4.08
CA LYS A 99 9.50 -7.85 5.25
C LYS A 99 8.56 -9.02 4.89
N PHE A 100 7.62 -8.78 3.98
CA PHE A 100 6.75 -9.84 3.46
C PHE A 100 7.54 -10.92 2.70
N LEU A 101 8.44 -10.52 1.81
CA LEU A 101 9.24 -11.44 1.01
C LEU A 101 10.16 -12.29 1.88
N ASP A 102 10.78 -11.70 2.90
CA ASP A 102 11.64 -12.41 3.86
C ASP A 102 10.85 -13.49 4.62
N LYS A 103 9.63 -13.17 5.09
CA LYS A 103 8.74 -14.12 5.77
C LYS A 103 8.26 -15.28 4.89
N THR A 104 8.19 -15.08 3.57
CA THR A 104 7.64 -16.05 2.61
C THR A 104 8.73 -16.88 1.93
N GLN A 105 9.99 -16.44 1.99
CA GLN A 105 11.12 -17.09 1.32
C GLN A 105 11.47 -18.46 1.94
N ASP A 106 11.42 -18.60 3.26
CA ASP A 106 11.78 -19.85 3.94
C ASP A 106 10.82 -21.01 3.62
N ASN A 107 9.58 -20.69 3.27
CA ASN A 107 8.52 -21.66 2.97
C ASN A 107 8.21 -21.75 1.46
N LYS A 108 9.10 -21.27 0.59
CA LYS A 108 8.84 -21.12 -0.86
C LYS A 108 8.36 -22.40 -1.55
N HIS A 109 8.87 -23.56 -1.13
CA HIS A 109 8.43 -24.86 -1.67
C HIS A 109 7.00 -25.20 -1.29
N GLU A 110 6.60 -24.95 -0.04
CA GLU A 110 5.24 -25.17 0.44
C GLU A 110 4.27 -24.14 -0.17
N MET A 111 4.70 -22.87 -0.25
CA MET A 111 3.92 -21.78 -0.83
C MET A 111 3.58 -21.97 -2.30
N ARG A 112 4.39 -22.73 -3.05
CA ARG A 112 4.12 -23.07 -4.45
C ARG A 112 2.83 -23.88 -4.64
N TYR A 113 2.48 -24.69 -3.66
CA TYR A 113 1.31 -25.58 -3.71
C TYR A 113 0.19 -25.16 -2.77
N LEU A 114 0.40 -24.09 -1.98
CA LEU A 114 -0.66 -23.51 -1.16
C LEU A 114 -1.82 -23.07 -2.03
N ARG A 115 -2.99 -23.63 -1.72
CA ARG A 115 -4.29 -23.24 -2.25
C ARG A 115 -5.28 -23.15 -1.10
N PRO A 116 -6.34 -22.36 -1.23
CA PRO A 116 -7.46 -22.45 -0.30
C PRO A 116 -7.96 -23.91 -0.19
N PRO A 117 -8.39 -24.37 1.01
CA PRO A 117 -8.45 -23.63 2.27
C PRO A 117 -7.09 -23.53 2.98
N PHE A 118 -6.82 -22.35 3.57
CA PHE A 118 -5.58 -22.05 4.30
C PHE A 118 -5.61 -22.62 5.73
N ASN A 119 -5.22 -23.89 5.88
CA ASN A 119 -5.34 -24.65 7.13
C ASN A 119 -4.00 -25.15 7.71
N ASN A 120 -2.87 -24.61 7.24
CA ASN A 120 -1.54 -24.98 7.72
C ASN A 120 -0.71 -23.75 8.13
N ILE A 121 0.39 -23.98 8.85
CA ILE A 121 1.26 -22.93 9.38
C ILE A 121 1.76 -22.00 8.27
N SER A 122 2.21 -22.55 7.14
CA SER A 122 2.70 -21.77 5.99
C SER A 122 1.63 -20.85 5.41
N SER A 123 0.37 -21.28 5.39
CA SER A 123 -0.76 -20.46 4.98
C SER A 123 -1.08 -19.34 5.97
N TRP A 124 -0.93 -19.57 7.29
CA TRP A 124 -1.11 -18.52 8.30
C TRP A 124 0.02 -17.49 8.27
N ILE A 125 1.26 -17.92 8.05
CA ILE A 125 2.40 -17.02 7.84
C ILE A 125 2.15 -16.12 6.62
N PHE A 126 1.66 -16.71 5.53
CA PHE A 126 1.32 -15.95 4.32
C PHE A 126 0.21 -14.92 4.57
N ILE A 127 -0.95 -15.33 5.12
CA ILE A 127 -2.09 -14.42 5.34
C ILE A 127 -1.71 -13.32 6.32
N SER A 128 -1.06 -13.65 7.44
CA SER A 128 -0.64 -12.66 8.43
C SER A 128 0.39 -11.68 7.86
N GLY A 129 1.35 -12.16 7.07
CA GLY A 129 2.30 -11.31 6.36
C GLY A 129 1.62 -10.38 5.36
N LEU A 130 0.64 -10.88 4.60
CA LEU A 130 -0.11 -10.09 3.63
C LEU A 130 -0.97 -9.03 4.32
N GLY A 131 -1.65 -9.39 5.41
CA GLY A 131 -2.42 -8.45 6.23
C GLY A 131 -1.55 -7.34 6.82
N GLU A 132 -0.37 -7.69 7.34
CA GLU A 132 0.61 -6.71 7.82
C GLU A 132 1.07 -5.76 6.70
N LEU A 133 1.40 -6.29 5.52
CA LEU A 133 1.78 -5.48 4.37
C LEU A 133 0.65 -4.51 4.00
N ARG A 134 -0.60 -4.99 3.92
CA ARG A 134 -1.78 -4.17 3.58
C ARG A 134 -2.01 -3.05 4.60
N GLY A 135 -1.83 -3.34 5.89
CA GLY A 135 -1.94 -2.32 6.95
C GLY A 135 -0.91 -1.20 6.80
N VAL A 136 0.36 -1.54 6.56
CA VAL A 136 1.42 -0.54 6.31
C VAL A 136 1.13 0.26 5.03
N PHE A 137 0.69 -0.43 3.96
CA PHE A 137 0.32 0.23 2.71
C PHE A 137 -0.82 1.22 2.90
N GLY A 138 -1.89 0.84 3.61
CA GLY A 138 -3.03 1.70 3.88
C GLY A 138 -2.64 3.01 4.55
N ILE A 139 -1.77 2.96 5.56
CA ILE A 139 -1.26 4.16 6.27
C ILE A 139 -0.52 5.09 5.31
N HIS A 140 0.44 4.56 4.54
CA HIS A 140 1.29 5.40 3.69
C HIS A 140 0.57 5.89 2.42
N ILE A 141 -0.36 5.11 1.88
CA ILE A 141 -1.25 5.53 0.79
C ILE A 141 -2.11 6.71 1.23
N ALA A 142 -2.69 6.65 2.43
CA ALA A 142 -3.50 7.73 2.96
C ALA A 142 -2.66 9.00 3.18
N LYS A 143 -1.44 8.87 3.74
CA LYS A 143 -0.47 9.96 3.87
C LYS A 143 -0.19 10.62 2.52
N ILE A 144 0.21 9.83 1.51
CA ILE A 144 0.53 10.35 0.17
C ILE A 144 -0.70 11.02 -0.45
N ALA A 145 -1.88 10.42 -0.37
CA ALA A 145 -3.07 11.01 -0.98
C ALA A 145 -3.45 12.35 -0.37
N VAL A 146 -3.36 12.49 0.96
CA VAL A 146 -3.62 13.75 1.65
C VAL A 146 -2.52 14.78 1.33
N SER A 147 -1.24 14.43 1.43
CA SER A 147 -0.12 15.35 1.18
C SER A 147 -0.07 15.88 -0.25
N TYR A 148 -0.53 15.10 -1.24
CA TYR A 148 -0.42 15.43 -2.67
C TYR A 148 -1.75 15.75 -3.37
N GLY A 149 -2.87 15.79 -2.62
CA GLY A 149 -4.17 16.17 -3.16
C GLY A 149 -4.73 15.14 -4.15
N LEU A 150 -4.63 13.85 -3.83
CA LEU A 150 -5.02 12.75 -4.72
C LEU A 150 -6.32 12.08 -4.28
N GLU A 151 -7.14 11.72 -5.27
CA GLU A 151 -8.26 10.79 -5.11
C GLU A 151 -7.78 9.36 -5.38
N ILE A 152 -8.42 8.37 -4.77
CA ILE A 152 -8.02 6.95 -4.86
C ILE A 152 -9.23 6.11 -5.24
N GLU A 153 -9.06 5.12 -6.11
CA GLU A 153 -10.10 4.11 -6.38
C GLU A 153 -10.57 3.38 -5.12
N GLN A 154 -11.87 3.08 -5.06
CA GLN A 154 -12.53 2.55 -3.86
C GLN A 154 -11.93 1.23 -3.38
N GLU A 155 -11.50 0.37 -4.30
CA GLU A 155 -10.84 -0.90 -4.01
C GLU A 155 -9.51 -0.68 -3.28
N LEU A 156 -8.66 0.22 -3.77
CA LEU A 156 -7.42 0.55 -3.07
C LEU A 156 -7.69 1.33 -1.77
N ALA A 157 -8.73 2.16 -1.73
CA ALA A 157 -9.13 2.86 -0.51
C ALA A 157 -9.65 1.90 0.57
N SER A 158 -10.01 0.65 0.24
CA SER A 158 -10.52 -0.32 1.21
C SER A 158 -9.46 -0.77 2.23
N ILE A 159 -8.17 -0.57 1.94
CA ILE A 159 -7.07 -0.92 2.86
C ILE A 159 -6.66 0.24 3.76
N ILE A 160 -7.19 1.43 3.53
CA ILE A 160 -6.93 2.58 4.39
C ILE A 160 -7.59 2.32 5.74
N PRO A 161 -6.82 2.37 6.85
CA PRO A 161 -7.37 2.12 8.18
C PRO A 161 -8.48 3.12 8.47
N ILE A 162 -9.56 2.64 9.08
CA ILE A 162 -10.60 3.48 9.66
C ILE A 162 -10.18 3.70 11.11
N VAL A 163 -9.79 4.92 11.44
CA VAL A 163 -9.60 5.35 12.82
C VAL A 163 -10.96 5.81 13.31
N ASP A 164 -11.55 5.06 14.23
CA ASP A 164 -12.77 5.48 14.91
C ASP A 164 -12.46 6.71 15.78
N GLU A 165 -13.34 7.71 15.74
CA GLU A 165 -13.37 8.75 16.77
C GLU A 165 -13.94 8.10 18.03
N GLU A 166 -13.10 7.87 19.06
CA GLU A 166 -13.57 7.49 20.41
C GLU A 166 -14.51 8.56 21.00
#